data_AF-A0A6J0LIL1-F1
#
_entry.id   AF-A0A6J0LIL1-F1
#
_cell.length_a   1.000
_cell.length_b   1.000
_cell.length_c   1.000
_cell.angle_alpha   90.00
_cell.angle_beta   90.00
_cell.angle_gamma   90.00
#
_symmetry.space_group_name_H-M   'P 1'
#
loop_
_entity.id
_entity.type
_entity.pdbx_description
1 polymer ?
#
loop_
_entity_poly.entity_id
_entity_poly.type
_entity_poly.pdbx_seq_one_letter_code
_entity_poly.pdbx_strand_id
1 'polypeptide(L)'
;MERQQQGKGKEKAWVIWNISMCPIPDGVDPRVMGTTIQKALESAGHVRRYDQISITAFGNNLIQKQDVTRKLYSTGKISLMHGTEYQTQLLIWSQRNRPPATMMIIDSHERLGVGWLASTLSNLKDEGYTILLAYPQCDGIAKPLPRSYSKQWYWQDLVSDEQKTITSLDLKEDCYERNIVFCSLCYFESQIFEDLPTHLKTEGHAYSEWNHSCDDSVDWLNLANLHLGRSEEWDFRAAEDFFTRLLFKYGDHPDPVDLINQNKELDILAARKLLTHLREKYGVNPGYLVTCWFEDLYESEEE
;
A
#
# COMPACT_ATOMS: atom_id res chain seq x y z
N MET A 1 -26.26 17.21 39.61
CA MET A 1 -26.42 17.07 38.15
C MET A 1 -25.32 17.87 37.49
N GLU A 2 -24.21 17.23 37.13
CA GLU A 2 -23.19 17.82 36.26
C GLU A 2 -22.90 16.77 35.19
N ARG A 3 -23.42 17.00 33.98
CA ARG A 3 -23.04 16.24 32.80
C ARG A 3 -21.64 16.70 32.43
N GLN A 4 -20.65 15.85 32.69
CA GLN A 4 -19.33 15.97 32.07
C GLN A 4 -19.53 15.97 30.56
N GLN A 5 -19.19 17.09 29.91
CA GLN A 5 -18.99 17.13 28.47
C GLN A 5 -17.78 16.25 28.15
N GLN A 6 -18.02 14.99 27.80
CA GLN A 6 -17.04 14.18 27.09
C GLN A 6 -16.68 14.92 25.81
N GLY A 7 -15.44 15.39 25.71
CA GLY A 7 -14.91 15.98 24.49
C GLY A 7 -15.08 14.99 23.34
N LYS A 8 -15.84 15.37 22.30
CA LYS A 8 -15.92 14.60 21.06
C LYS A 8 -14.50 14.43 20.52
N GLY A 9 -14.03 13.20 20.40
CA GLY A 9 -12.78 12.88 19.71
C GLY A 9 -12.77 13.50 18.31
N LYS A 10 -11.60 13.93 17.86
CA LYS A 10 -11.38 14.45 16.50
C LYS A 10 -11.67 13.32 15.49
N GLU A 11 -12.78 13.39 14.75
CA GLU A 11 -13.05 12.49 13.61
C GLU A 11 -11.99 12.69 12.54
N LYS A 12 -11.43 11.59 12.03
CA LYS A 12 -10.41 11.58 10.97
C LYS A 12 -11.01 10.99 9.69
N ALA A 13 -10.52 11.46 8.54
CA ALA A 13 -10.82 10.89 7.24
C ALA A 13 -9.57 10.47 6.49
N TRP A 14 -9.69 9.37 5.75
CA TRP A 14 -8.72 9.00 4.72
C TRP A 14 -9.40 8.85 3.38
N VAL A 15 -8.77 9.44 2.37
CA VAL A 15 -9.14 9.27 0.97
C VAL A 15 -8.07 8.45 0.29
N ILE A 16 -8.49 7.36 -0.32
CA ILE A 16 -7.66 6.65 -1.30
C ILE A 16 -8.25 6.81 -2.68
N TRP A 17 -7.42 7.31 -3.60
CA TRP A 17 -7.81 7.65 -4.95
C TRP A 17 -6.99 6.89 -5.97
N ASN A 18 -7.61 5.92 -6.63
CA ASN A 18 -7.03 5.22 -7.76
C ASN A 18 -7.04 6.11 -9.01
N ILE A 19 -5.91 6.78 -9.26
CA ILE A 19 -5.76 7.77 -10.35
C ILE A 19 -5.82 7.13 -11.74
N SER A 20 -5.68 5.81 -11.83
CA SER A 20 -5.80 5.09 -13.10
C SER A 20 -7.26 4.81 -13.45
N MET A 21 -8.09 4.54 -12.45
CA MET A 21 -9.52 4.26 -12.65
C MET A 21 -10.38 5.52 -12.62
N CYS A 22 -9.96 6.54 -11.87
CA CYS A 22 -10.60 7.86 -11.82
C CYS A 22 -9.57 8.94 -12.22
N PRO A 23 -9.20 9.05 -13.51
CA PRO A 23 -8.22 10.03 -13.95
C PRO A 23 -8.75 11.46 -13.78
N ILE A 24 -7.83 12.42 -13.71
CA ILE A 24 -8.17 13.85 -13.71
C ILE A 24 -8.86 14.18 -15.04
N PRO A 25 -10.05 14.81 -15.04
CA PRO A 25 -10.72 15.19 -16.27
C PRO A 25 -9.91 16.19 -17.11
N ASP A 26 -10.13 16.17 -18.43
CA ASP A 26 -9.44 17.07 -19.35
C ASP A 26 -9.66 18.55 -19.00
N GLY A 27 -8.60 19.33 -19.09
CA GLY A 27 -8.63 20.78 -18.80
C GLY A 27 -8.57 21.14 -17.31
N VAL A 28 -8.61 20.16 -16.39
CA VAL A 28 -8.49 20.41 -14.95
C VAL A 28 -7.02 20.43 -14.52
N ASP A 29 -6.59 21.49 -13.81
CA ASP A 29 -5.22 21.53 -13.24
C ASP A 29 -5.11 20.51 -12.10
N PRO A 30 -4.17 19.55 -12.14
CA PRO A 30 -4.00 18.59 -11.06
C PRO A 30 -3.86 19.21 -9.66
N ARG A 31 -3.30 20.42 -9.56
CA ARG A 31 -3.10 21.12 -8.28
C ARG A 31 -4.39 21.43 -7.55
N VAL A 32 -5.54 21.48 -8.23
CA VAL A 32 -6.83 21.75 -7.56
C VAL A 32 -7.44 20.51 -6.92
N MET A 33 -7.02 19.30 -7.32
CA MET A 33 -7.69 18.05 -6.97
C MET A 33 -7.72 17.77 -5.47
N GLY A 34 -6.67 18.13 -4.73
CA GLY A 34 -6.65 17.98 -3.26
C GLY A 34 -7.76 18.79 -2.60
N THR A 35 -7.92 20.04 -3.03
CA THR A 35 -9.00 20.93 -2.56
C THR A 35 -10.37 20.44 -3.02
N THR A 36 -10.52 19.98 -4.26
CA THR A 36 -11.78 19.43 -4.79
C THR A 36 -12.28 18.28 -3.93
N ILE A 37 -11.43 17.28 -3.67
CA ILE A 37 -11.77 16.10 -2.88
C ILE A 37 -12.09 16.50 -1.43
N GLN A 38 -11.31 17.42 -0.86
CA GLN A 38 -11.55 17.95 0.48
C GLN A 38 -12.94 18.59 0.59
N LYS A 39 -13.32 19.48 -0.32
CA LYS A 39 -14.63 20.15 -0.28
C LYS A 39 -15.78 19.15 -0.41
N ALA A 40 -15.62 18.10 -1.22
CA ALA A 40 -16.61 17.03 -1.33
C ALA A 40 -16.83 16.30 0.01
N LEU A 41 -15.75 16.03 0.77
CA LEU A 41 -15.81 15.46 2.12
C LEU A 41 -16.49 16.40 3.12
N GLU A 42 -16.12 17.68 3.12
CA GLU A 42 -16.69 18.69 4.01
C GLU A 42 -18.20 18.87 3.75
N SER A 43 -18.60 18.97 2.48
CA SER A 43 -20.00 19.02 2.04
C SER A 43 -20.79 17.73 2.31
N ALA A 44 -20.11 16.61 2.63
CA ALA A 44 -20.76 15.39 3.10
C ALA A 44 -21.03 15.42 4.63
N GLY A 45 -20.44 16.37 5.37
CA GLY A 45 -20.72 16.60 6.78
C GLY A 45 -19.90 15.76 7.77
N HIS A 46 -18.88 15.04 7.31
CA HIS A 46 -18.13 14.07 8.11
C HIS A 46 -16.84 14.63 8.73
N VAL A 47 -16.14 15.56 8.05
CA VAL A 47 -14.92 16.19 8.60
C VAL A 47 -14.97 17.70 8.40
N ARG A 48 -14.51 18.46 9.41
CA ARG A 48 -14.61 19.93 9.44
C ARG A 48 -13.28 20.65 9.31
N ARG A 49 -12.15 19.94 9.44
CA ARG A 49 -10.82 20.54 9.39
C ARG A 49 -9.89 19.74 8.51
N TYR A 50 -9.01 20.47 7.83
CA TYR A 50 -8.01 19.91 6.95
C TYR A 50 -7.01 19.00 7.68
N ASP A 51 -6.59 19.35 8.91
CA ASP A 51 -5.62 18.60 9.73
C ASP A 51 -6.08 17.17 10.10
N GLN A 52 -7.27 16.79 9.65
CA GLN A 52 -7.91 15.51 9.92
C GLN A 52 -8.14 14.68 8.65
N ILE A 53 -7.79 15.21 7.47
CA ILE A 53 -8.00 14.57 6.17
C ILE A 53 -6.64 14.19 5.59
N SER A 54 -6.43 12.89 5.37
CA SER A 54 -5.29 12.39 4.62
C SER A 54 -5.74 11.96 3.22
N ILE A 55 -5.12 12.49 2.16
CA ILE A 55 -5.44 12.13 0.78
C ILE A 55 -4.26 11.39 0.17
N THR A 56 -4.51 10.21 -0.41
CA THR A 56 -3.50 9.38 -1.07
C THR A 56 -3.93 9.06 -2.50
N ALA A 57 -3.17 9.53 -3.48
CA ALA A 57 -3.31 9.10 -4.87
C ALA A 57 -2.51 7.82 -5.09
N PHE A 58 -3.19 6.79 -5.57
CA PHE A 58 -2.72 5.43 -5.70
C PHE A 58 -2.67 5.00 -7.17
N GLY A 59 -1.62 4.26 -7.55
CA GLY A 59 -1.54 3.57 -8.84
C GLY A 59 -0.21 2.87 -9.11
N ASN A 60 -0.19 1.94 -10.06
CA ASN A 60 1.02 1.21 -10.46
C ASN A 60 1.86 1.95 -11.52
N ASN A 61 1.30 2.96 -12.17
CA ASN A 61 1.94 3.69 -13.28
C ASN A 61 2.23 5.17 -12.96
N LEU A 62 2.44 5.51 -11.68
CA LEU A 62 2.65 6.89 -11.24
C LEU A 62 3.82 7.61 -11.94
N ILE A 63 4.87 6.87 -12.34
CA ILE A 63 5.99 7.41 -13.12
C ILE A 63 5.57 7.79 -14.53
N GLN A 64 4.77 6.97 -15.20
CA GLN A 64 4.34 7.26 -16.57
C GLN A 64 3.51 8.55 -16.64
N LYS A 65 2.93 8.95 -15.50
CA LYS A 65 2.17 10.19 -15.31
C LYS A 65 2.96 11.25 -14.52
N GLN A 66 4.29 11.29 -14.61
CA GLN A 66 5.16 12.12 -13.77
C GLN A 66 4.75 13.59 -13.70
N ASP A 67 4.35 14.20 -14.82
CA ASP A 67 3.93 15.61 -14.84
C ASP A 67 2.67 15.85 -14.00
N VAL A 68 1.73 14.90 -14.03
CA VAL A 68 0.49 14.96 -13.24
C VAL A 68 0.78 14.68 -11.78
N THR A 69 1.52 13.61 -11.48
CA THR A 69 1.82 13.19 -10.10
C THR A 69 2.71 14.20 -9.39
N ARG A 70 3.67 14.82 -10.09
CA ARG A 70 4.47 15.94 -9.56
C ARG A 70 3.61 17.14 -9.21
N LYS A 71 2.67 17.53 -10.08
CA LYS A 71 1.74 18.63 -9.80
C LYS A 71 0.86 18.32 -8.58
N LEU A 72 0.33 17.10 -8.46
CA LEU A 72 -0.43 16.67 -7.29
C LEU A 72 0.41 16.77 -6.01
N TYR A 73 1.61 16.19 -6.03
CA TYR A 73 2.52 16.16 -4.88
C TYR A 73 2.99 17.57 -4.48
N SER A 74 3.25 18.45 -5.45
CA SER A 74 3.74 19.81 -5.19
C SER A 74 2.81 20.68 -4.33
N THR A 75 1.53 20.30 -4.22
CA THR A 75 0.56 21.01 -3.38
C THR A 75 0.79 20.79 -1.87
N GLY A 76 1.58 19.78 -1.49
CA GLY A 76 1.70 19.31 -0.11
C GLY A 76 0.45 18.59 0.41
N LYS A 77 -0.64 18.52 -0.38
CA LYS A 77 -1.94 18.00 0.08
C LYS A 77 -2.15 16.51 -0.16
N ILE A 78 -1.44 15.95 -1.13
CA ILE A 78 -1.67 14.60 -1.64
C ILE A 78 -0.39 13.79 -1.51
N SER A 79 -0.47 12.68 -0.77
CA SER A 79 0.56 11.63 -0.78
C SER A 79 0.40 10.76 -2.02
N LEU A 80 1.50 10.19 -2.50
CA LEU A 80 1.52 9.28 -3.64
C LEU A 80 1.84 7.86 -3.17
N MET A 81 1.08 6.88 -3.64
CA MET A 81 1.29 5.47 -3.33
C MET A 81 1.41 4.65 -4.61
N HIS A 82 2.61 4.15 -4.87
CA HIS A 82 2.86 3.17 -5.91
C HIS A 82 2.45 1.77 -5.44
N GLY A 83 1.69 1.05 -6.28
CA GLY A 83 1.33 -0.35 -6.05
C GLY A 83 0.17 -0.83 -6.92
N THR A 84 -0.16 -2.12 -6.80
CA THR A 84 -1.27 -2.80 -7.49
C THR A 84 -2.53 -2.88 -6.62
N GLU A 85 -2.35 -2.88 -5.30
CA GLU A 85 -3.41 -2.96 -4.30
C GLU A 85 -3.11 -2.07 -3.08
N TYR A 86 -4.14 -1.86 -2.27
CA TYR A 86 -4.10 -1.03 -1.06
C TYR A 86 -4.86 -1.64 0.12
N GLN A 87 -5.15 -2.95 0.07
CA GLN A 87 -5.88 -3.66 1.12
C GLN A 87 -5.18 -3.54 2.48
N THR A 88 -3.88 -3.81 2.51
CA THR A 88 -3.06 -3.72 3.72
C THR A 88 -3.10 -2.31 4.32
N GLN A 89 -3.02 -1.28 3.50
CA GLN A 89 -3.05 0.12 3.94
C GLN A 89 -4.43 0.50 4.49
N LEU A 90 -5.51 0.00 3.87
CA LEU A 90 -6.88 0.17 4.36
C LEU A 90 -7.04 -0.44 5.77
N LEU A 91 -6.53 -1.66 5.98
CA LEU A 91 -6.60 -2.34 7.27
C LEU A 91 -5.71 -1.69 8.34
N ILE A 92 -4.48 -1.29 7.99
CA ILE A 92 -3.59 -0.58 8.90
C ILE A 92 -4.20 0.76 9.32
N TRP A 93 -4.78 1.50 8.37
CA TRP A 93 -5.40 2.79 8.67
C TRP A 93 -6.60 2.63 9.58
N SER A 94 -7.47 1.63 9.34
CA SER A 94 -8.65 1.38 10.16
C SER A 94 -8.24 1.06 11.61
N GLN A 95 -7.28 0.15 11.81
CA GLN A 95 -6.81 -0.22 13.14
C GLN A 95 -6.26 0.97 13.94
N ARG A 96 -5.58 1.90 13.25
CA ARG A 96 -5.00 3.12 13.85
C ARG A 96 -6.04 4.21 14.10
N ASN A 97 -7.18 4.19 13.41
CA ASN A 97 -8.20 5.23 13.47
C ASN A 97 -9.58 4.62 13.73
N ARG A 98 -9.80 4.20 14.98
CA ARG A 98 -11.08 3.60 15.41
C ARG A 98 -12.26 4.55 15.19
N PRO A 99 -13.49 4.04 14.99
CA PRO A 99 -14.68 4.86 14.84
C PRO A 99 -14.92 5.81 16.02
N PRO A 100 -15.49 7.02 15.80
CA PRO A 100 -15.97 7.54 14.52
C PRO A 100 -14.80 7.99 13.60
N ALA A 101 -14.77 7.42 12.40
CA ALA A 101 -13.79 7.69 11.37
C ALA A 101 -14.40 7.48 9.98
N THR A 102 -13.94 8.25 9.00
CA THR A 102 -14.47 8.28 7.65
C THR A 102 -13.45 7.75 6.65
N MET A 103 -13.88 6.93 5.70
CA MET A 103 -13.08 6.47 4.57
C MET A 103 -13.79 6.83 3.27
N MET A 104 -13.07 7.48 2.37
CA MET A 104 -13.53 7.74 1.02
C MET A 104 -12.70 6.94 0.02
N ILE A 105 -13.36 6.08 -0.74
CA ILE A 105 -12.72 5.25 -1.77
C ILE A 105 -13.11 5.79 -3.13
N ILE A 106 -12.11 6.20 -3.91
CA ILE A 106 -12.27 6.70 -5.27
C ILE A 106 -11.64 5.69 -6.23
N ASP A 107 -12.45 4.82 -6.82
CA ASP A 107 -11.98 3.70 -7.65
C ASP A 107 -13.02 3.33 -8.72
N SER A 108 -12.67 2.40 -9.61
CA SER A 108 -13.59 1.83 -10.59
C SER A 108 -14.81 1.22 -9.92
N HIS A 109 -15.96 1.35 -10.58
CA HIS A 109 -17.20 0.74 -10.13
C HIS A 109 -17.05 -0.77 -9.92
N GLU A 110 -16.32 -1.47 -10.78
CA GLU A 110 -16.11 -2.91 -10.71
C GLU A 110 -15.43 -3.33 -9.41
N ARG A 111 -14.28 -2.72 -9.08
CA ARG A 111 -13.52 -3.02 -7.86
C ARG A 111 -14.32 -2.70 -6.59
N LEU A 112 -15.17 -1.68 -6.62
CA LEU A 112 -16.02 -1.31 -5.50
C LEU A 112 -17.22 -2.27 -5.30
N GLY A 113 -17.66 -2.92 -6.38
CA GLY A 113 -18.89 -3.70 -6.39
C GLY A 113 -18.72 -5.18 -6.08
N VAL A 114 -17.53 -5.74 -6.28
CA VAL A 114 -17.25 -7.18 -6.10
C VAL A 114 -15.84 -7.44 -5.57
N GLY A 115 -15.62 -8.64 -5.03
CA GLY A 115 -14.31 -9.09 -4.56
C GLY A 115 -13.95 -8.59 -3.16
N TRP A 116 -12.65 -8.64 -2.83
CA TRP A 116 -12.14 -8.38 -1.49
C TRP A 116 -12.48 -6.98 -0.98
N LEU A 117 -12.46 -5.97 -1.85
CA LEU A 117 -12.70 -4.57 -1.48
C LEU A 117 -14.14 -4.38 -1.04
N ALA A 118 -15.12 -4.88 -1.79
CA ALA A 118 -16.53 -4.83 -1.42
C ALA A 118 -16.79 -5.50 -0.05
N SER A 119 -16.22 -6.68 0.18
CA SER A 119 -16.31 -7.39 1.47
C SER A 119 -15.68 -6.60 2.61
N THR A 120 -14.49 -6.03 2.39
CA THR A 120 -13.78 -5.25 3.41
C THR A 120 -14.54 -3.98 3.78
N LEU A 121 -15.07 -3.26 2.79
CA LEU A 121 -15.86 -2.04 3.04
C LEU A 121 -17.17 -2.32 3.77
N SER A 122 -17.83 -3.45 3.48
CA SER A 122 -19.02 -3.88 4.23
C SER A 122 -18.68 -4.13 5.70
N ASN A 123 -17.60 -4.88 5.97
CA ASN A 123 -17.18 -5.18 7.34
C ASN A 123 -16.82 -3.90 8.12
N LEU A 124 -16.04 -3.00 7.50
CA LEU A 124 -15.68 -1.73 8.12
C LEU A 124 -16.92 -0.89 8.39
N LYS A 125 -17.90 -0.87 7.49
CA LYS A 125 -19.16 -0.18 7.76
C LYS A 125 -19.88 -0.77 8.97
N ASP A 126 -19.96 -2.10 9.08
CA ASP A 126 -20.59 -2.78 10.21
C ASP A 126 -19.85 -2.54 11.54
N GLU A 127 -18.54 -2.29 11.49
CA GLU A 127 -17.73 -1.84 12.62
C GLU A 127 -17.98 -0.38 13.03
N GLY A 128 -18.76 0.38 12.27
CA GLY A 128 -19.15 1.75 12.59
C GLY A 128 -18.37 2.85 11.86
N TYR A 129 -17.59 2.51 10.84
CA TYR A 129 -16.94 3.50 9.98
C TYR A 129 -17.95 4.13 9.01
N THR A 130 -17.76 5.41 8.70
CA THR A 130 -18.47 6.07 7.58
C THR A 130 -17.73 5.75 6.29
N ILE A 131 -18.41 5.11 5.34
CA ILE A 131 -17.85 4.78 4.02
C ILE A 131 -18.50 5.65 2.94
N LEU A 132 -17.66 6.32 2.16
CA LEU A 132 -17.97 7.24 1.08
C LEU A 132 -17.35 6.74 -0.22
N LEU A 133 -18.06 6.81 -1.34
CA LEU A 133 -17.58 6.25 -2.62
C LEU A 133 -17.64 7.26 -3.75
N ALA A 134 -16.60 7.33 -4.58
CA ALA A 134 -16.68 8.01 -5.87
C ALA A 134 -16.13 7.09 -6.98
N TYR A 135 -16.78 7.10 -8.14
CA TYR A 135 -16.45 6.19 -9.24
C TYR A 135 -16.90 6.79 -10.57
N PRO A 136 -16.28 6.41 -11.71
CA PRO A 136 -16.71 6.91 -13.01
C PRO A 136 -18.14 6.46 -13.31
N GLN A 137 -18.91 7.30 -14.01
CA GLN A 137 -20.20 6.87 -14.53
C GLN A 137 -20.01 5.65 -15.45
N CYS A 138 -20.81 4.60 -15.23
CA CYS A 138 -20.77 3.39 -16.05
C CYS A 138 -21.97 3.39 -16.99
N ASP A 139 -21.79 2.93 -18.23
CA ASP A 139 -22.78 2.97 -19.32
C ASP A 139 -23.95 1.96 -19.14
N GLY A 140 -24.41 1.75 -17.91
CA GLY A 140 -25.62 1.00 -17.57
C GLY A 140 -25.47 -0.51 -17.40
N ILE A 141 -24.27 -1.08 -17.57
CA ILE A 141 -24.02 -2.52 -17.42
C ILE A 141 -23.66 -2.90 -15.96
N ALA A 142 -23.14 -1.97 -15.17
CA ALA A 142 -22.70 -2.25 -13.80
C ALA A 142 -23.87 -2.39 -12.81
N LYS A 143 -23.79 -3.40 -11.94
CA LYS A 143 -24.74 -3.58 -10.84
C LYS A 143 -24.67 -2.38 -9.90
N PRO A 144 -25.79 -1.81 -9.41
CA PRO A 144 -25.73 -0.71 -8.46
C PRO A 144 -24.92 -1.07 -7.20
N LEU A 145 -24.02 -0.18 -6.78
CA LEU A 145 -23.34 -0.32 -5.49
C LEU A 145 -24.36 -0.25 -4.34
N PRO A 146 -24.07 -0.90 -3.19
CA PRO A 146 -24.96 -0.89 -2.03
C PRO A 146 -25.37 0.54 -1.64
N ARG A 147 -26.69 0.82 -1.64
CA ARG A 147 -27.25 2.12 -1.17
C ARG A 147 -26.98 2.41 0.30
N SER A 148 -26.45 1.42 1.01
CA SER A 148 -26.22 1.47 2.43
C SER A 148 -24.98 2.32 2.78
N TYR A 149 -24.12 2.63 1.82
CA TYR A 149 -23.02 3.59 2.00
C TYR A 149 -23.53 5.03 2.09
N SER A 150 -22.90 5.84 2.95
CA SER A 150 -23.44 7.13 3.42
C SER A 150 -23.64 8.14 2.29
N LYS A 151 -22.69 8.24 1.36
CA LYS A 151 -22.77 9.11 0.18
C LYS A 151 -21.94 8.53 -0.97
N GLN A 152 -22.46 8.70 -2.18
CA GLN A 152 -21.85 8.20 -3.41
C GLN A 152 -21.86 9.30 -4.47
N TRP A 153 -20.81 9.38 -5.28
CA TRP A 153 -20.69 10.35 -6.38
C TRP A 153 -20.28 9.66 -7.67
N TYR A 154 -20.77 10.19 -8.79
CA TYR A 154 -20.05 10.05 -10.05
C TYR A 154 -18.82 10.96 -10.02
N TRP A 155 -17.68 10.41 -10.42
CA TRP A 155 -16.39 11.09 -10.35
C TRP A 155 -16.40 12.43 -11.10
N GLN A 156 -17.00 12.46 -12.28
CA GLN A 156 -17.09 13.66 -13.12
C GLN A 156 -17.91 14.77 -12.43
N ASP A 157 -19.00 14.41 -11.77
CA ASP A 157 -19.87 15.35 -11.07
C ASP A 157 -19.15 15.92 -9.84
N LEU A 158 -18.49 15.06 -9.06
CA LEU A 158 -17.67 15.47 -7.92
C LEU A 158 -16.63 16.52 -8.32
N VAL A 159 -15.95 16.29 -9.44
CA VAL A 159 -14.91 17.21 -9.92
C VAL A 159 -15.50 18.51 -10.50
N SER A 160 -16.67 18.45 -11.13
CA SER A 160 -17.29 19.61 -11.79
C SER A 160 -18.01 20.55 -10.83
N ASP A 161 -18.70 20.00 -9.83
CA ASP A 161 -19.47 20.77 -8.87
C ASP A 161 -18.57 21.61 -7.97
N GLU A 162 -17.44 21.05 -7.56
CA GLU A 162 -16.51 21.73 -6.66
C GLU A 162 -15.56 22.69 -7.39
N GLN A 163 -15.28 22.48 -8.68
CA GLN A 163 -14.47 23.45 -9.44
C GLN A 163 -15.09 24.86 -9.48
N LYS A 164 -16.42 24.95 -9.45
CA LYS A 164 -17.13 26.24 -9.44
C LYS A 164 -16.94 27.01 -8.13
N THR A 165 -16.52 26.34 -7.07
CA THR A 165 -16.40 26.92 -5.73
C THR A 165 -14.94 27.21 -5.33
N ILE A 166 -13.95 26.71 -6.09
CA ILE A 166 -12.52 26.89 -5.78
C ILE A 166 -12.07 28.31 -6.14
N THR A 167 -11.58 29.03 -5.13
CA THR A 167 -10.99 30.37 -5.27
C THR A 167 -9.47 30.30 -5.11
N SER A 168 -8.73 31.34 -5.53
CA SER A 168 -7.26 31.37 -5.34
C SER A 168 -6.83 31.35 -3.87
N LEU A 169 -7.72 31.70 -2.94
CA LEU A 169 -7.49 31.61 -1.50
C LEU A 169 -7.47 30.15 -1.01
N ASP A 170 -8.23 29.26 -1.64
CA ASP A 170 -8.30 27.82 -1.31
C ASP A 170 -7.05 27.03 -1.77
N LEU A 171 -6.23 27.67 -2.60
CA LEU A 171 -4.96 27.15 -3.11
C LEU A 171 -3.76 27.63 -2.30
N LYS A 172 -3.95 28.47 -1.28
CA LYS A 172 -2.86 28.86 -0.38
C LYS A 172 -2.37 27.62 0.37
N GLU A 173 -1.05 27.44 0.34
CA GLU A 173 -0.33 26.43 1.10
C GLU A 173 -0.39 26.80 2.58
N ASP A 174 -1.29 26.18 3.34
CA ASP A 174 -1.05 26.08 4.77
C ASP A 174 -0.05 24.93 4.99
N CYS A 175 0.92 25.15 5.88
CA CYS A 175 1.98 24.20 6.18
C CYS A 175 1.40 22.98 6.92
N TYR A 176 1.00 21.94 6.20
CA TYR A 176 0.48 20.70 6.76
C TYR A 176 1.56 19.61 6.89
N GLU A 177 1.23 18.52 7.60
CA GLU A 177 2.06 17.31 7.67
C GLU A 177 2.54 16.94 6.26
N ARG A 178 3.87 16.85 6.09
CA ARG A 178 4.48 16.66 4.77
C ARG A 178 3.94 15.40 4.11
N ASN A 179 3.35 15.56 2.94
CA ASN A 179 2.94 14.45 2.10
C ASN A 179 4.13 13.55 1.76
N ILE A 180 3.87 12.27 1.58
CA ILE A 180 4.90 11.26 1.32
C ILE A 180 4.70 10.61 -0.04
N VAL A 181 5.79 10.11 -0.60
CA VAL A 181 5.77 9.07 -1.62
C VAL A 181 5.97 7.73 -0.92
N PHE A 182 5.18 6.73 -1.31
CA PHE A 182 5.19 5.42 -0.70
C PHE A 182 5.09 4.33 -1.78
N CYS A 183 5.76 3.21 -1.58
CA CYS A 183 5.65 2.02 -2.43
C CYS A 183 5.10 0.86 -1.59
N SER A 184 3.90 0.37 -1.91
CA SER A 184 3.27 -0.71 -1.15
C SER A 184 3.92 -2.07 -1.37
N LEU A 185 4.67 -2.25 -2.46
CA LEU A 185 5.40 -3.49 -2.76
C LEU A 185 6.68 -3.62 -1.92
N CYS A 186 7.36 -2.50 -1.64
CA CYS A 186 8.65 -2.48 -0.95
C CYS A 186 8.59 -1.90 0.46
N TYR A 187 7.42 -1.40 0.89
CA TYR A 187 7.25 -0.60 2.10
C TYR A 187 8.21 0.60 2.20
N PHE A 188 8.64 1.11 1.04
CA PHE A 188 9.51 2.29 0.93
C PHE A 188 8.69 3.56 1.14
N GLU A 189 9.21 4.50 1.93
CA GLU A 189 8.63 5.83 2.14
C GLU A 189 9.67 6.93 2.00
N SER A 190 9.28 8.08 1.44
CA SER A 190 10.10 9.29 1.42
C SER A 190 9.23 10.56 1.38
N GLN A 191 9.80 11.68 1.81
CA GLN A 191 9.24 13.03 1.66
C GLN A 191 9.80 13.77 0.43
N ILE A 192 10.63 13.11 -0.38
CA ILE A 192 11.23 13.68 -1.58
C ILE A 192 10.59 13.00 -2.78
N PHE A 193 9.94 13.78 -3.64
CA PHE A 193 9.24 13.27 -4.82
C PHE A 193 10.19 12.47 -5.74
N GLU A 194 11.41 12.96 -5.93
CA GLU A 194 12.45 12.37 -6.77
C GLU A 194 12.95 11.00 -6.29
N ASP A 195 12.71 10.66 -5.02
CA ASP A 195 13.10 9.35 -4.51
C ASP A 195 12.20 8.25 -5.05
N LEU A 196 10.93 8.52 -5.37
CA LEU A 196 10.02 7.52 -5.95
C LEU A 196 10.52 7.00 -7.32
N PRO A 197 10.78 7.84 -8.35
CA PRO A 197 11.30 7.34 -9.62
C PRO A 197 12.71 6.76 -9.51
N THR A 198 13.47 7.13 -8.49
CA THR A 198 14.78 6.52 -8.21
C THR A 198 14.60 5.12 -7.62
N HIS A 199 13.72 4.98 -6.62
CA HIS A 199 13.36 3.72 -5.98
C HIS A 199 12.81 2.70 -6.98
N LEU A 200 11.85 3.10 -7.83
CA LEU A 200 11.22 2.19 -8.79
C LEU A 200 12.17 1.70 -9.90
N LYS A 201 13.40 2.22 -9.97
CA LYS A 201 14.47 1.75 -10.86
C LYS A 201 15.45 0.81 -10.16
N THR A 202 15.32 0.57 -8.86
CA THR A 202 16.25 -0.31 -8.13
C THR A 202 15.96 -1.77 -8.46
N GLU A 203 16.99 -2.60 -8.34
CA GLU A 203 16.84 -4.05 -8.52
C GLU A 203 15.99 -4.65 -7.41
N GLY A 204 16.02 -4.07 -6.21
CA GLY A 204 15.12 -4.45 -5.12
C GLY A 204 13.64 -4.22 -5.44
N HIS A 205 13.30 -3.12 -6.13
CA HIS A 205 11.92 -2.92 -6.57
C HIS A 205 11.52 -3.94 -7.64
N ALA A 206 12.41 -4.19 -8.62
CA ALA A 206 12.18 -5.21 -9.64
C ALA A 206 11.99 -6.61 -9.02
N TYR A 207 12.71 -6.93 -7.93
CA TYR A 207 12.50 -8.15 -7.17
C TYR A 207 11.11 -8.18 -6.54
N SER A 208 10.69 -7.09 -5.87
CA SER A 208 9.35 -7.02 -5.27
C SER A 208 8.23 -7.16 -6.29
N GLU A 209 8.35 -6.54 -7.48
CA GLU A 209 7.39 -6.72 -8.58
C GLU A 209 7.34 -8.18 -9.04
N TRP A 210 8.51 -8.80 -9.23
CA TRP A 210 8.62 -10.19 -9.64
C TRP A 210 8.01 -11.13 -8.58
N ASN A 211 8.41 -11.01 -7.32
CA ASN A 211 7.89 -11.81 -6.21
C ASN A 211 6.37 -11.67 -6.06
N HIS A 212 5.84 -10.46 -6.22
CA HIS A 212 4.40 -10.22 -6.19
C HIS A 212 3.65 -10.79 -7.41
N SER A 213 4.31 -10.91 -8.56
CA SER A 213 3.73 -11.48 -9.78
C SER A 213 3.74 -13.01 -9.83
N CYS A 214 4.58 -13.62 -9.00
CA CYS A 214 4.70 -15.07 -8.93
C CYS A 214 3.46 -15.70 -8.28
N ASP A 215 3.06 -16.84 -8.81
CA ASP A 215 1.97 -17.65 -8.26
C ASP A 215 2.37 -18.28 -6.92
N ASP A 216 1.40 -18.50 -6.03
CA ASP A 216 1.57 -19.21 -4.75
C ASP A 216 2.07 -20.66 -4.97
N SER A 217 2.00 -21.17 -6.20
CA SER A 217 2.52 -22.48 -6.61
C SER A 217 4.04 -22.53 -6.80
N VAL A 218 4.76 -21.39 -6.81
CA VAL A 218 6.22 -21.36 -6.92
C VAL A 218 6.84 -21.93 -5.64
N ASP A 219 7.68 -22.95 -5.78
CA ASP A 219 8.48 -23.45 -4.66
C ASP A 219 9.67 -22.51 -4.40
N TRP A 220 9.46 -21.59 -3.47
CA TRP A 220 10.45 -20.59 -3.05
C TRP A 220 11.64 -21.16 -2.29
N LEU A 221 11.57 -22.43 -1.84
CA LEU A 221 12.69 -23.09 -1.19
C LEU A 221 13.57 -23.85 -2.19
N ASN A 222 13.21 -23.82 -3.47
CA ASN A 222 14.06 -24.27 -4.56
C ASN A 222 14.89 -23.12 -5.11
N LEU A 223 16.21 -23.18 -4.90
CA LEU A 223 17.16 -22.14 -5.35
C LEU A 223 17.09 -21.85 -6.85
N ALA A 224 16.69 -22.84 -7.68
CA ALA A 224 16.54 -22.63 -9.12
C ALA A 224 15.44 -21.61 -9.46
N ASN A 225 14.46 -21.43 -8.57
CA ASN A 225 13.36 -20.49 -8.76
C ASN A 225 13.71 -19.07 -8.32
N LEU A 226 14.82 -18.86 -7.60
CA LEU A 226 15.19 -17.56 -7.03
C LEU A 226 15.86 -16.59 -8.02
N HIS A 227 16.19 -17.08 -9.23
CA HIS A 227 16.88 -16.31 -10.28
C HIS A 227 18.19 -15.66 -9.77
N LEU A 228 18.93 -16.40 -8.93
CA LEU A 228 20.18 -15.94 -8.36
C LEU A 228 21.18 -15.56 -9.44
N GLY A 229 21.96 -14.56 -9.14
CA GLY A 229 23.07 -14.09 -9.94
C GLY A 229 22.78 -12.84 -10.76
N ARG A 230 21.53 -12.36 -10.75
CA ARG A 230 21.07 -11.18 -11.50
C ARG A 230 21.75 -9.88 -11.02
N SER A 231 21.76 -9.65 -9.72
CA SER A 231 22.44 -8.52 -9.07
C SER A 231 22.65 -8.81 -7.58
N GLU A 232 23.54 -8.06 -6.94
CA GLU A 232 23.77 -8.19 -5.49
C GLU A 232 22.48 -7.95 -4.71
N GLU A 233 21.79 -6.84 -4.98
CA GLU A 233 20.52 -6.49 -4.31
C GLU A 233 19.43 -7.56 -4.51
N TRP A 234 19.31 -8.11 -5.73
CA TRP A 234 18.36 -9.19 -6.02
C TRP A 234 18.66 -10.45 -5.21
N ASP A 235 19.93 -10.88 -5.18
CA ASP A 235 20.33 -12.11 -4.49
C ASP A 235 20.10 -11.99 -2.98
N PHE A 236 20.37 -10.83 -2.38
CA PHE A 236 20.08 -10.58 -0.97
C PHE A 236 18.58 -10.59 -0.68
N ARG A 237 17.76 -9.96 -1.53
CA ARG A 237 16.28 -9.96 -1.39
C ARG A 237 15.70 -11.37 -1.51
N ALA A 238 16.19 -12.13 -2.49
CA ALA A 238 15.82 -13.53 -2.68
C ALA A 238 16.15 -14.37 -1.45
N ALA A 239 17.31 -14.12 -0.84
CA ALA A 239 17.71 -14.80 0.38
C ALA A 239 16.86 -14.39 1.60
N GLU A 240 16.59 -13.10 1.80
CA GLU A 240 15.69 -12.62 2.87
C GLU A 240 14.32 -13.32 2.78
N ASP A 241 13.74 -13.41 1.59
CA ASP A 241 12.44 -14.03 1.37
C ASP A 241 12.51 -15.55 1.56
N PHE A 242 13.57 -16.21 1.06
CA PHE A 242 13.84 -17.63 1.28
C PHE A 242 13.86 -17.97 2.77
N PHE A 243 14.66 -17.26 3.56
CA PHE A 243 14.79 -17.51 5.00
C PHE A 243 13.51 -17.16 5.76
N THR A 244 12.81 -16.11 5.36
CA THR A 244 11.49 -15.77 5.92
C THR A 244 10.47 -16.90 5.71
N ARG A 245 10.43 -17.47 4.50
CA ARG A 245 9.52 -18.59 4.18
C ARG A 245 9.93 -19.88 4.87
N LEU A 246 11.23 -20.12 5.01
CA LEU A 246 11.76 -21.24 5.78
C LEU A 246 11.30 -21.14 7.25
N LEU A 247 11.35 -19.95 7.84
CA LEU A 247 10.82 -19.67 9.17
C LEU A 247 9.32 -19.92 9.23
N PHE A 248 8.52 -19.44 8.27
CA PHE A 248 7.07 -19.71 8.26
C PHE A 248 6.72 -21.19 8.09
N LYS A 249 7.50 -21.94 7.30
CA LYS A 249 7.26 -23.37 7.04
C LYS A 249 7.43 -24.21 8.31
N TYR A 250 8.43 -23.87 9.12
CA TYR A 250 8.77 -24.64 10.32
C TYR A 250 8.30 -23.98 11.63
N GLY A 251 7.86 -22.72 11.60
CA GLY A 251 7.44 -21.95 12.78
C GLY A 251 8.60 -21.46 13.65
N ASP A 252 8.27 -20.64 14.65
CA ASP A 252 9.26 -20.10 15.60
C ASP A 252 9.79 -21.17 16.57
N HIS A 253 9.03 -22.26 16.80
CA HIS A 253 9.37 -23.36 17.72
C HIS A 253 8.76 -24.74 17.31
N PRO A 254 9.23 -25.38 16.24
CA PRO A 254 8.76 -26.72 15.85
C PRO A 254 9.22 -27.82 16.81
N ASP A 255 8.38 -28.84 17.01
CA ASP A 255 8.72 -30.06 17.75
C ASP A 255 9.81 -30.86 16.99
N PRO A 256 10.92 -31.27 17.65
CA PRO A 256 11.99 -32.11 17.07
C PRO A 256 11.52 -33.36 16.32
N VAL A 257 10.34 -33.89 16.65
CA VAL A 257 9.76 -35.08 16.02
C VAL A 257 9.01 -34.77 14.73
N ASP A 258 8.39 -33.58 14.61
CA ASP A 258 7.77 -33.12 13.36
C ASP A 258 8.85 -32.74 12.30
N LEU A 259 10.07 -32.47 12.76
CA LEU A 259 11.21 -31.99 11.97
C LEU A 259 11.87 -33.06 11.08
N ILE A 260 11.65 -34.36 11.33
CA ILE A 260 12.24 -35.47 10.55
C ILE A 260 11.37 -35.85 9.33
N ASN A 261 10.09 -35.49 9.32
CA ASN A 261 9.12 -35.94 8.31
C ASN A 261 8.82 -34.93 7.17
N GLN A 262 9.47 -33.75 7.14
CA GLN A 262 9.05 -32.61 6.28
C GLN A 262 10.14 -32.05 5.33
N ASN A 263 10.91 -32.89 4.63
CA ASN A 263 11.95 -32.46 3.66
C ASN A 263 13.03 -31.48 4.20
N LYS A 264 13.19 -31.37 5.53
CA LYS A 264 14.05 -30.38 6.19
C LYS A 264 15.51 -30.45 5.74
N GLU A 265 16.05 -31.64 5.50
CA GLU A 265 17.45 -31.80 5.06
C GLU A 265 17.72 -31.14 3.70
N LEU A 266 16.77 -31.23 2.75
CA LEU A 266 16.90 -30.60 1.44
C LEU A 266 16.84 -29.08 1.54
N ASP A 267 15.94 -28.56 2.37
CA ASP A 267 15.78 -27.11 2.58
C ASP A 267 16.97 -26.51 3.34
N ILE A 268 17.50 -27.22 4.34
CA ILE A 268 18.76 -26.88 5.03
C ILE A 268 19.92 -26.87 4.03
N LEU A 269 20.01 -27.89 3.17
CA LEU A 269 21.06 -27.94 2.15
C LEU A 269 20.93 -26.78 1.15
N ALA A 270 19.71 -26.43 0.75
CA ALA A 270 19.44 -25.25 -0.07
C ALA A 270 19.85 -23.96 0.66
N ALA A 271 19.52 -23.82 1.95
CA ALA A 271 19.93 -22.68 2.78
C ALA A 271 21.46 -22.54 2.84
N ARG A 272 22.19 -23.64 3.08
CA ARG A 272 23.67 -23.66 3.05
C ARG A 272 24.21 -23.19 1.71
N LYS A 273 23.72 -23.79 0.61
CA LYS A 273 24.13 -23.43 -0.75
C LYS A 273 23.88 -21.96 -1.06
N LEU A 274 22.77 -21.40 -0.58
CA LEU A 274 22.44 -19.99 -0.76
C LEU A 274 23.42 -19.08 0.00
N LEU A 275 23.71 -19.40 1.26
CA LEU A 275 24.69 -18.66 2.07
C LEU A 275 26.09 -18.74 1.45
N THR A 276 26.51 -19.92 0.98
CA THR A 276 27.77 -20.12 0.26
C THR A 276 27.82 -19.27 -1.01
N HIS A 277 26.75 -19.28 -1.83
CA HIS A 277 26.66 -18.45 -3.04
C HIS A 277 26.84 -16.97 -2.71
N LEU A 278 26.15 -16.45 -1.68
CA LEU A 278 26.28 -15.04 -1.27
C LEU A 278 27.70 -14.71 -0.80
N ARG A 279 28.30 -15.59 0.00
CA ARG A 279 29.67 -15.43 0.52
C ARG A 279 30.70 -15.44 -0.60
N GLU A 280 30.65 -16.42 -1.49
CA GLU A 280 31.60 -16.58 -2.58
C GLU A 280 31.48 -15.44 -3.59
N LYS A 281 30.26 -15.02 -3.91
CA LYS A 281 30.03 -14.03 -4.96
C LYS A 281 30.25 -12.59 -4.50
N TYR A 282 29.83 -12.25 -3.28
CA TYR A 282 29.83 -10.86 -2.78
C TYR A 282 30.83 -10.62 -1.64
N GLY A 283 31.45 -11.67 -1.09
CA GLY A 283 32.42 -11.52 0.01
C GLY A 283 31.78 -11.06 1.32
N VAL A 284 30.46 -11.12 1.44
CA VAL A 284 29.70 -10.71 2.63
C VAL A 284 29.39 -11.95 3.45
N ASN A 285 29.44 -11.83 4.77
CA ASN A 285 28.90 -12.84 5.68
C ASN A 285 27.46 -12.46 6.06
N PRO A 286 26.42 -13.08 5.48
CA PRO A 286 25.02 -12.72 5.73
C PRO A 286 24.49 -13.31 7.05
N GLY A 287 25.26 -13.18 8.14
CA GLY A 287 24.93 -13.65 9.50
C GLY A 287 23.50 -13.31 9.93
N TYR A 288 23.06 -12.10 9.57
CA TYR A 288 21.76 -11.56 9.92
C TYR A 288 20.57 -12.24 9.22
N LEU A 289 20.80 -12.97 8.12
CA LEU A 289 19.74 -13.71 7.41
C LEU A 289 19.36 -15.01 8.10
N VAL A 290 20.18 -15.45 9.05
CA VAL A 290 20.07 -16.75 9.71
C VAL A 290 19.50 -16.52 11.10
N THR A 291 18.39 -17.19 11.38
CA THR A 291 17.77 -17.15 12.71
C THR A 291 18.49 -18.09 13.67
N CYS A 292 18.25 -17.94 14.97
CA CYS A 292 18.87 -18.77 16.02
C CYS A 292 18.69 -20.29 15.84
N TRP A 293 17.73 -20.73 15.02
CA TRP A 293 17.49 -22.14 14.67
C TRP A 293 18.48 -22.72 13.67
N PHE A 294 19.17 -21.86 12.93
CA PHE A 294 20.05 -22.21 11.83
C PHE A 294 21.49 -21.77 12.13
N GLU A 295 21.83 -21.53 13.39
CA GLU A 295 23.21 -21.21 13.81
C GLU A 295 24.18 -22.35 13.42
N ASP A 296 23.73 -23.61 13.44
CA ASP A 296 24.44 -24.79 12.93
C ASP A 296 24.72 -24.74 11.40
N LEU A 297 24.17 -23.77 10.66
CA LEU A 297 24.57 -23.50 9.27
C LEU A 297 25.92 -22.77 9.18
N TYR A 298 26.34 -22.09 10.24
CA TYR A 298 27.63 -21.41 10.32
C TYR A 298 28.76 -22.28 10.89
N GLU A 299 28.43 -23.23 11.76
CA GLU A 299 29.44 -23.97 12.54
C GLU A 299 30.11 -25.14 11.79
N SER A 300 29.86 -25.36 10.49
CA SER A 300 30.35 -26.56 9.79
C SER A 300 31.45 -26.37 8.73
N GLU A 301 32.19 -25.25 8.73
CA GLU A 301 33.29 -25.02 7.77
C GLU A 301 34.62 -24.56 8.43
N GLU A 302 34.91 -25.02 9.66
CA GLU A 302 36.24 -24.88 10.28
C GLU A 302 36.99 -26.22 10.47
N GLU A 303 36.64 -27.27 9.73
CA GLU A 303 37.47 -28.51 9.63
C GLU A 303 38.02 -28.76 8.23
#